data_AF-A0A6I5RFY1-F1
#
_entry.id   AF-A0A6I5RFY1-F1
#
_cell.length_a   1.000
_cell.length_b   1.000
_cell.length_c   1.000
_cell.angle_alpha   90.00
_cell.angle_beta   90.00
_cell.angle_gamma   90.00
#
_symmetry.space_group_name_H-M   'P 1'
#
loop_
_entity.id
_entity.type
_entity.pdbx_description
1 polymer ?
#
loop_
_entity_poly.entity_id
_entity_poly.type
_entity_poly.pdbx_seq_one_letter_code
_entity_poly.pdbx_strand_id
1 'polypeptide(L)'
;MRRLSYCLAFSVGLVAVISTDVNAALQTTPKTTPIASALESTDTVLMANRLRNRGMSFRVRPSRYRRGGFSRGSCPDGAAPVVPIGEDETVAPAYLTASAHPTFLINVPELPDASGVIYVEDPNSPGRNPQVYKATFDIADQAGIIGIQMPSEAPMLQEGTTYRWRVVINCSAEGTEESTIVFSGGEIERVADIEGTREERLDYYLQEGIWQETAELIAEYRYDDPSADTDEDWAILMEASGIPQFAETPIIEMTNGRLSED
;
A
#
# COMPACT_ATOMS: atom_id res chain seq x y z
N MET A 1 -41.72 27.68 -74.23
CA MET A 1 -40.99 28.45 -75.26
C MET A 1 -40.17 29.54 -74.57
N ARG A 2 -39.04 29.98 -75.18
CA ARG A 2 -38.22 31.23 -74.96
C ARG A 2 -38.46 32.05 -73.65
N ARG A 3 -37.48 32.22 -72.74
CA ARG A 3 -36.38 33.25 -72.71
C ARG A 3 -36.88 34.70 -72.90
N LEU A 4 -36.35 35.79 -72.33
CA LEU A 4 -35.11 36.13 -71.56
C LEU A 4 -35.52 36.73 -70.16
N SER A 5 -34.73 37.43 -69.30
CA SER A 5 -33.36 38.01 -69.35
C SER A 5 -32.72 38.16 -67.93
N TYR A 6 -31.69 39.00 -67.79
CA TYR A 6 -30.91 39.36 -66.57
C TYR A 6 -30.55 40.87 -66.57
N CYS A 7 -30.16 41.43 -65.39
CA CYS A 7 -29.03 42.37 -65.12
C CYS A 7 -29.16 42.91 -63.66
N LEU A 8 -28.22 42.89 -62.70
CA LEU A 8 -26.74 43.08 -62.56
C LEU A 8 -26.22 44.54 -62.50
N ALA A 9 -25.83 44.99 -61.29
CA ALA A 9 -24.68 45.86 -60.89
C ALA A 9 -24.82 46.17 -59.36
N PHE A 10 -23.89 46.02 -58.41
CA PHE A 10 -22.44 46.29 -58.21
C PHE A 10 -22.02 47.74 -57.86
N SER A 11 -21.63 47.99 -56.59
CA SER A 11 -20.69 49.02 -56.06
C SER A 11 -20.78 49.02 -54.51
N VAL A 12 -19.88 48.41 -53.74
CA VAL A 12 -18.56 48.92 -53.26
C VAL A 12 -18.62 50.30 -52.60
N GLY A 13 -18.22 50.36 -51.32
CA GLY A 13 -18.03 51.57 -50.51
C GLY A 13 -17.37 51.24 -49.17
N LEU A 14 -16.09 51.59 -49.02
CA LEU A 14 -15.24 51.38 -47.84
C LEU A 14 -15.12 52.68 -47.03
N VAL A 15 -15.04 52.63 -45.70
CA VAL A 15 -14.16 53.45 -44.84
C VAL A 15 -14.25 52.92 -43.39
N ALA A 16 -13.20 53.16 -42.60
CA ALA A 16 -12.86 52.37 -41.42
C ALA A 16 -12.72 53.20 -40.12
N VAL A 17 -13.01 52.56 -38.98
CA VAL A 17 -12.46 52.85 -37.61
C VAL A 17 -12.92 54.22 -37.05
N ILE A 18 -13.18 54.43 -35.74
CA ILE A 18 -12.36 54.26 -34.53
C ILE A 18 -13.27 53.87 -33.34
N SER A 19 -12.74 53.12 -32.35
CA SER A 19 -13.47 52.82 -31.11
C SER A 19 -13.41 53.97 -30.10
N THR A 20 -14.36 54.00 -29.17
CA THR A 20 -14.09 54.33 -27.76
C THR A 20 -15.17 53.69 -26.88
N ASP A 21 -14.72 52.95 -25.87
CA ASP A 21 -15.59 52.20 -24.97
C ASP A 21 -16.21 53.11 -23.90
N VAL A 22 -17.55 53.08 -23.78
CA VAL A 22 -18.21 53.14 -22.46
C VAL A 22 -19.48 52.29 -22.51
N ASN A 23 -19.48 51.14 -21.85
CA ASN A 23 -20.72 50.49 -21.45
C ASN A 23 -20.59 50.01 -20.01
N ALA A 24 -21.19 50.78 -19.10
CA ALA A 24 -21.21 50.48 -17.68
C ALA A 24 -22.43 49.60 -17.34
N ALA A 25 -22.25 48.80 -16.28
CA ALA A 25 -23.29 48.05 -15.57
C ALA A 25 -24.03 46.94 -16.34
N LEU A 26 -23.64 45.71 -16.04
CA LEU A 26 -24.60 44.74 -15.47
C LEU A 26 -23.86 43.88 -14.44
N GLN A 27 -24.51 43.66 -13.29
CA GLN A 27 -23.89 43.03 -12.12
C GLN A 27 -23.85 41.51 -12.29
N THR A 28 -22.69 40.90 -12.01
CA THR A 28 -22.62 39.50 -11.55
C THR A 28 -21.76 39.42 -10.31
N THR A 29 -22.18 38.54 -9.39
CA THR A 29 -21.69 38.41 -8.01
C THR A 29 -20.30 37.78 -7.93
N PRO A 30 -19.58 37.94 -6.79
CA PRO A 30 -18.21 37.44 -6.66
C PRO A 30 -18.14 35.92 -6.87
N LYS A 31 -17.29 35.50 -7.81
CA LYS A 31 -16.93 34.10 -8.00
C LYS A 31 -15.93 33.70 -6.92
N THR A 32 -16.43 33.37 -5.74
CA THR A 32 -15.66 32.67 -4.71
C THR A 32 -15.13 31.38 -5.31
N THR A 33 -13.82 31.28 -5.50
CA THR A 33 -13.15 30.04 -5.90
C THR A 33 -13.43 28.99 -4.83
N PRO A 34 -13.95 27.80 -5.18
CA PRO A 34 -14.13 26.74 -4.20
C PRO A 34 -12.77 26.26 -3.71
N ILE A 35 -12.65 26.09 -2.39
CA ILE A 35 -11.47 25.51 -1.74
C ILE A 35 -11.45 24.02 -2.10
N ALA A 36 -10.57 23.63 -3.01
CA ALA A 36 -10.24 22.23 -3.28
C ALA A 36 -9.11 21.82 -2.32
N SER A 37 -9.47 21.51 -1.06
CA SER A 37 -8.57 21.00 -0.01
C SER A 37 -9.40 20.53 1.20
N ALA A 38 -10.36 19.63 0.97
CA ALA A 38 -11.31 19.20 2.01
C ALA A 38 -11.96 17.82 1.75
N LEU A 39 -11.33 16.93 0.97
CA LEU A 39 -11.84 15.58 0.70
C LEU A 39 -10.83 14.44 0.93
N GLU A 40 -9.56 14.74 1.23
CA GLU A 40 -8.49 13.75 1.39
C GLU A 40 -8.24 13.36 2.86
N SER A 41 -8.74 14.14 3.82
CA SER A 41 -8.43 13.98 5.26
C SER A 41 -9.49 13.28 6.11
N THR A 42 -10.61 12.80 5.53
CA THR A 42 -11.65 12.15 6.35
C THR A 42 -11.27 10.76 6.80
N ASP A 43 -10.61 9.97 5.97
CA ASP A 43 -10.41 8.54 6.22
C ASP A 43 -9.27 8.26 7.20
N THR A 44 -8.15 8.97 7.08
CA THR A 44 -7.01 8.92 8.01
C THR A 44 -7.42 9.44 9.39
N VAL A 45 -7.98 10.65 9.47
CA VAL A 45 -8.51 11.20 10.74
C VAL A 45 -9.58 10.29 11.36
N LEU A 46 -10.38 9.56 10.55
CA LEU A 46 -11.32 8.56 11.04
C LEU A 46 -10.63 7.30 11.56
N MET A 47 -9.53 6.83 10.95
CA MET A 47 -8.69 5.76 11.47
C MET A 47 -8.03 6.15 12.79
N ALA A 48 -7.36 7.31 12.87
CA ALA A 48 -6.75 7.84 14.08
C ALA A 48 -7.74 7.86 15.25
N ASN A 49 -8.93 8.41 14.99
CA ASN A 49 -9.99 8.48 15.98
C ASN A 49 -10.57 7.10 16.34
N ARG A 50 -10.64 6.12 15.42
CA ARG A 50 -11.08 4.75 15.75
C ARG A 50 -10.05 4.00 16.59
N LEU A 51 -8.78 4.05 16.20
CA LEU A 51 -7.66 3.44 16.94
C LEU A 51 -7.55 4.01 18.36
N ARG A 52 -7.76 5.33 18.52
CA ARG A 52 -7.77 6.01 19.83
C ARG A 52 -9.02 5.71 20.65
N ASN A 53 -10.22 5.85 20.08
CA ASN A 53 -11.47 5.78 20.84
C ASN A 53 -11.91 4.36 21.20
N ARG A 54 -11.53 3.32 20.44
CA ARG A 54 -11.95 1.93 20.75
C ARG A 54 -11.22 1.31 21.96
N GLY A 55 -10.18 1.96 22.48
CA GLY A 55 -9.39 1.46 23.60
C GLY A 55 -8.52 0.30 23.17
N MET A 56 -7.20 0.53 23.11
CA MET A 56 -6.18 -0.22 22.36
C MET A 56 -5.90 -1.67 22.83
N SER A 57 -6.94 -2.49 23.03
CA SER A 57 -6.88 -3.94 22.94
C SER A 57 -7.16 -4.32 21.48
N PHE A 58 -6.25 -3.94 20.59
CA PHE A 58 -6.22 -4.52 19.25
C PHE A 58 -5.99 -6.02 19.49
N ARG A 59 -6.98 -6.87 19.17
CA ARG A 59 -6.89 -8.33 19.35
C ARG A 59 -6.00 -8.94 18.29
N VAL A 60 -4.83 -8.36 18.07
CA VAL A 60 -3.93 -8.79 17.03
C VAL A 60 -3.51 -10.20 17.34
N ARG A 61 -3.83 -11.12 16.45
CA ARG A 61 -3.34 -12.48 16.53
C ARG A 61 -1.87 -12.45 16.07
N PRO A 62 -0.88 -12.79 16.90
CA PRO A 62 0.52 -12.65 16.51
C PRO A 62 1.02 -13.88 15.76
N SER A 63 1.89 -13.67 14.76
CA SER A 63 2.70 -14.76 14.21
C SER A 63 3.79 -15.16 15.21
N ARG A 64 3.75 -16.42 15.68
CA ARG A 64 4.81 -16.99 16.53
C ARG A 64 5.98 -17.57 15.72
N TYR A 65 5.77 -17.86 14.44
CA TYR A 65 6.76 -18.54 13.60
C TYR A 65 7.70 -17.60 12.84
N ARG A 66 7.92 -16.40 13.38
CA ARG A 66 9.01 -15.54 12.92
C ARG A 66 10.33 -16.28 13.13
N ARG A 67 11.13 -16.34 12.07
CA ARG A 67 12.53 -16.71 12.19
C ARG A 67 13.34 -15.47 11.89
N GLY A 68 14.19 -15.10 12.85
CA GLY A 68 15.13 -13.99 12.68
C GLY A 68 15.99 -14.20 11.44
N GLY A 69 16.46 -13.08 10.87
CA GLY A 69 17.29 -13.10 9.68
C GLY A 69 18.58 -13.90 9.87
N PHE A 70 18.98 -14.62 8.84
CA PHE A 70 20.35 -15.11 8.69
C PHE A 70 20.97 -14.45 7.48
N SER A 71 22.07 -13.73 7.68
CA SER A 71 22.87 -13.13 6.62
C SER A 71 24.01 -14.07 6.19
N ARG A 72 24.30 -14.14 4.90
CA ARG A 72 25.48 -14.77 4.31
C ARG A 72 26.23 -13.72 3.50
N GLY A 73 27.55 -13.74 3.59
CA GLY A 73 28.38 -12.68 3.02
C GLY A 73 28.28 -11.40 3.85
N SER A 74 28.24 -10.25 3.18
CA SER A 74 28.46 -8.94 3.80
C SER A 74 27.26 -8.00 3.69
N CYS A 75 26.03 -8.53 3.54
CA CYS A 75 24.84 -7.67 3.54
C CYS A 75 24.67 -6.95 4.89
N PRO A 76 24.35 -5.64 4.89
CA PRO A 76 23.94 -4.90 6.08
C PRO A 76 22.83 -5.61 6.87
N ASP A 77 22.99 -5.66 8.19
CA ASP A 77 21.94 -6.10 9.11
C ASP A 77 20.79 -5.08 9.19
N GLY A 78 19.60 -5.53 9.59
CA GLY A 78 18.43 -4.68 9.83
C GLY A 78 17.19 -5.07 9.01
N ALA A 79 17.31 -5.96 8.02
CA ALA A 79 16.16 -6.44 7.27
C ALA A 79 15.24 -7.30 8.18
N ALA A 80 13.96 -6.95 8.26
CA ALA A 80 13.02 -7.55 9.21
C ALA A 80 11.57 -7.48 8.70
N PRO A 81 10.71 -8.46 9.05
CA PRO A 81 9.29 -8.42 8.72
C PRO A 81 8.54 -7.43 9.62
N VAL A 82 7.76 -6.53 9.02
CA VAL A 82 6.86 -5.62 9.73
C VAL A 82 5.54 -6.36 9.94
N VAL A 83 5.45 -7.10 11.04
CA VAL A 83 4.28 -7.92 11.41
C VAL A 83 4.07 -7.87 12.93
N PRO A 84 2.86 -8.08 13.46
CA PRO A 84 2.50 -7.69 14.83
C PRO A 84 2.89 -8.70 15.90
N ILE A 85 3.61 -8.23 16.93
CA ILE A 85 4.03 -9.02 18.09
C ILE A 85 2.93 -8.89 19.16
N GLY A 86 2.55 -10.01 19.76
CA GLY A 86 1.48 -10.06 20.75
C GLY A 86 1.88 -10.96 21.91
N GLU A 87 1.47 -10.56 23.11
CA GLU A 87 1.82 -11.24 24.37
C GLU A 87 0.94 -12.46 24.67
N ASP A 88 -0.18 -12.63 23.95
CA ASP A 88 -1.17 -13.66 24.25
C ASP A 88 -0.75 -15.05 23.72
N GLU A 89 -0.07 -15.81 24.59
CA GLU A 89 0.29 -17.20 24.34
C GLU A 89 -0.89 -18.19 24.30
N THR A 90 -2.15 -17.75 24.36
CA THR A 90 -3.33 -18.61 24.15
C THR A 90 -3.86 -18.58 22.71
N VAL A 91 -3.42 -17.61 21.90
CA VAL A 91 -3.90 -17.40 20.52
C VAL A 91 -3.13 -18.26 19.51
N ALA A 92 -3.83 -18.69 18.46
CA ALA A 92 -3.28 -19.45 17.34
C ALA A 92 -2.15 -18.68 16.62
N PRO A 93 -1.09 -19.36 16.14
CA PRO A 93 0.23 -18.78 15.91
C PRO A 93 0.39 -18.00 14.59
N ALA A 94 -0.71 -17.47 14.04
CA ALA A 94 -0.79 -16.76 12.78
C ALA A 94 -1.63 -15.48 12.92
N TYR A 95 -1.19 -14.41 12.26
CA TYR A 95 -1.99 -13.19 12.09
C TYR A 95 -2.99 -13.34 10.93
N LEU A 96 -4.01 -12.50 10.88
CA LEU A 96 -5.12 -12.66 9.93
C LEU A 96 -5.00 -11.76 8.71
N THR A 97 -5.54 -12.23 7.59
CA THR A 97 -5.81 -11.46 6.36
C THR A 97 -7.18 -11.77 5.77
N ALA A 98 -7.90 -10.73 5.38
CA ALA A 98 -9.13 -10.79 4.59
C ALA A 98 -8.87 -10.76 3.07
N SER A 99 -7.68 -10.38 2.61
CA SER A 99 -7.29 -10.38 1.21
C SER A 99 -6.88 -11.76 0.69
N ALA A 100 -7.36 -12.12 -0.51
CA ALA A 100 -6.88 -13.28 -1.25
C ALA A 100 -5.46 -13.09 -1.83
N HIS A 101 -4.99 -11.84 -1.86
CA HIS A 101 -3.74 -11.37 -2.44
C HIS A 101 -3.15 -10.27 -1.51
N PRO A 102 -2.60 -10.63 -0.34
CA PRO A 102 -2.15 -9.65 0.66
C PRO A 102 -0.85 -8.93 0.27
N THR A 103 -0.61 -7.75 0.88
CA THR A 103 0.66 -7.01 0.74
C THR A 103 1.61 -7.23 1.91
N PHE A 104 2.78 -7.82 1.66
CA PHE A 104 3.74 -8.15 2.71
C PHE A 104 4.67 -6.97 3.02
N LEU A 105 4.59 -6.42 4.24
CA LEU A 105 5.42 -5.30 4.68
C LEU A 105 6.75 -5.79 5.27
N ILE A 106 7.88 -5.27 4.77
CA ILE A 106 9.23 -5.55 5.30
C ILE A 106 10.04 -4.27 5.47
N ASN A 107 10.80 -4.18 6.55
CA ASN A 107 11.83 -3.18 6.77
C ASN A 107 13.13 -3.66 6.10
N VAL A 108 13.80 -2.78 5.37
CA VAL A 108 15.11 -3.01 4.75
C VAL A 108 16.09 -1.88 5.13
N PRO A 109 17.38 -2.20 5.35
CA PRO A 109 18.43 -1.18 5.42
C PRO A 109 18.72 -0.63 4.02
N GLU A 110 19.64 0.33 3.91
CA GLU A 110 20.16 0.79 2.62
C GLU A 110 20.94 -0.35 1.94
N LEU A 111 20.48 -0.80 0.77
CA LEU A 111 20.98 -1.98 0.07
C LEU A 111 21.18 -1.68 -1.43
N PRO A 112 22.35 -1.15 -1.83
CA PRO A 112 22.63 -0.80 -3.22
C PRO A 112 22.54 -1.98 -4.20
N ASP A 113 21.86 -1.76 -5.33
CA ASP A 113 21.65 -2.75 -6.41
C ASP A 113 21.02 -4.07 -5.91
N ALA A 114 20.17 -4.02 -4.88
CA ALA A 114 19.58 -5.20 -4.27
C ALA A 114 18.26 -5.65 -4.92
N SER A 115 18.00 -6.95 -4.84
CA SER A 115 16.75 -7.57 -5.30
C SER A 115 16.28 -8.62 -4.31
N GLY A 116 14.99 -8.87 -4.27
CA GLY A 116 14.38 -9.84 -3.37
C GLY A 116 13.55 -10.90 -4.08
N VAL A 117 13.35 -12.02 -3.38
CA VAL A 117 12.40 -13.08 -3.73
C VAL A 117 11.52 -13.35 -2.52
N ILE A 118 10.22 -13.16 -2.68
CA ILE A 118 9.22 -13.54 -1.69
C ILE A 118 8.66 -14.92 -2.03
N TYR A 119 8.40 -15.72 -0.98
CA TYR A 119 7.78 -17.03 -1.07
C TYR A 119 6.62 -17.11 -0.09
N VAL A 120 5.48 -17.65 -0.53
CA VAL A 120 4.35 -18.05 0.31
C VAL A 120 4.12 -19.54 0.11
N GLU A 121 4.05 -20.27 1.23
CA GLU A 121 4.05 -21.73 1.31
C GLU A 121 2.85 -22.19 2.16
N ASP A 122 2.08 -23.18 1.70
CA ASP A 122 1.11 -23.91 2.54
C ASP A 122 1.85 -25.07 3.23
N PRO A 123 2.11 -24.99 4.55
CA PRO A 123 2.83 -26.03 5.29
C PRO A 123 2.04 -27.34 5.44
N ASN A 124 0.73 -27.33 5.17
CA ASN A 124 -0.17 -28.48 5.25
C ASN A 124 -0.55 -29.04 3.86
N SER A 125 0.00 -28.49 2.78
CA SER A 125 -0.27 -28.92 1.41
C SER A 125 -0.06 -30.45 1.26
N PRO A 126 -1.02 -31.19 0.69
CA PRO A 126 -0.90 -32.63 0.49
C PRO A 126 0.10 -33.01 -0.63
N GLY A 127 0.67 -32.03 -1.33
CA GLY A 127 1.65 -32.22 -2.39
C GLY A 127 3.09 -32.30 -1.89
N ARG A 128 4.03 -32.57 -2.81
CA ARG A 128 5.48 -32.49 -2.52
C ARG A 128 6.05 -31.07 -2.60
N ASN A 129 5.28 -30.11 -3.11
CA ASN A 129 5.65 -28.70 -3.15
C ASN A 129 4.65 -27.90 -2.30
N PRO A 130 5.08 -27.29 -1.19
CA PRO A 130 4.24 -26.40 -0.40
C PRO A 130 4.13 -25.00 -1.01
N GLN A 131 4.96 -24.62 -1.99
CA GLN A 131 4.97 -23.28 -2.57
C GLN A 131 3.64 -22.97 -3.30
N VAL A 132 2.99 -21.88 -2.87
CA VAL A 132 1.74 -21.35 -3.42
C VAL A 132 2.03 -20.14 -4.29
N TYR A 133 2.96 -19.29 -3.87
CA TYR A 133 3.39 -18.09 -4.60
C TYR A 133 4.89 -17.87 -4.42
N LYS A 134 5.53 -17.38 -5.50
CA LYS A 134 6.95 -17.03 -5.58
C LYS A 134 7.09 -15.88 -6.57
N ALA A 135 7.72 -14.80 -6.14
CA ALA A 135 7.90 -13.61 -6.97
C ALA A 135 9.19 -12.88 -6.65
N THR A 136 9.73 -12.19 -7.66
CA THR A 136 10.88 -11.28 -7.52
C THR A 136 10.41 -9.83 -7.41
N PHE A 137 11.18 -9.04 -6.69
CA PHE A 137 11.01 -7.59 -6.60
C PHE A 137 12.40 -6.94 -6.59
N ASP A 138 12.47 -5.71 -7.07
CA ASP A 138 13.67 -4.88 -6.93
C ASP A 138 13.55 -4.11 -5.61
N ILE A 139 14.66 -3.59 -5.08
CA ILE A 139 14.66 -2.80 -3.83
C ILE A 139 15.30 -1.46 -4.13
N ALA A 140 14.63 -0.36 -3.78
CA ALA A 140 15.22 0.97 -3.88
C ALA A 140 16.49 1.11 -3.03
N ASP A 141 17.48 1.89 -3.51
CA ASP A 141 18.74 2.19 -2.81
C ASP A 141 18.55 3.15 -1.60
N GLN A 142 17.59 2.86 -0.72
CA GLN A 142 17.23 3.65 0.44
C GLN A 142 16.76 2.74 1.59
N ALA A 143 17.08 3.10 2.84
CA ALA A 143 16.53 2.40 4.01
C ALA A 143 15.06 2.78 4.25
N GLY A 144 14.22 1.79 4.58
CA GLY A 144 12.80 2.03 4.84
C GLY A 144 11.94 0.76 4.86
N ILE A 145 10.62 0.94 4.88
CA ILE A 145 9.63 -0.12 4.71
C ILE A 145 9.25 -0.21 3.23
N ILE A 146 9.22 -1.42 2.69
CA ILE A 146 8.61 -1.72 1.40
C ILE A 146 7.42 -2.66 1.57
N GLY A 147 6.35 -2.39 0.83
CA GLY A 147 5.19 -3.28 0.71
C GLY A 147 5.26 -4.09 -0.58
N ILE A 148 5.25 -5.41 -0.46
CA ILE A 148 5.29 -6.35 -1.59
C ILE A 148 3.88 -6.89 -1.82
N GLN A 149 3.15 -6.26 -2.74
CA GLN A 149 1.80 -6.66 -3.12
C GLN A 149 1.82 -7.95 -3.94
N MET A 150 1.02 -8.93 -3.53
CA MET A 150 0.79 -10.14 -4.30
C MET A 150 -0.12 -9.79 -5.50
N PRO A 151 0.31 -10.00 -6.76
CA PRO A 151 -0.46 -9.57 -7.92
C PRO A 151 -1.72 -10.42 -8.10
N SER A 152 -2.77 -9.85 -8.68
CA SER A 152 -4.07 -10.51 -8.88
C SER A 152 -4.01 -11.81 -9.71
N GLU A 153 -2.99 -11.91 -10.55
CA GLU A 153 -2.64 -13.03 -11.41
C GLU A 153 -2.03 -14.21 -10.63
N ALA A 154 -1.59 -14.00 -9.39
CA ALA A 154 -1.10 -15.07 -8.52
C ALA A 154 -2.25 -15.98 -8.02
N PRO A 155 -1.95 -17.25 -7.65
CA PRO A 155 -2.94 -18.14 -7.04
C PRO A 155 -3.51 -17.56 -5.74
N MET A 156 -4.84 -17.40 -5.67
CA MET A 156 -5.55 -16.86 -4.50
C MET A 156 -5.31 -17.68 -3.23
N LEU A 157 -5.04 -17.00 -2.11
CA LEU A 157 -5.06 -17.63 -0.80
C LEU A 157 -6.47 -18.10 -0.43
N GLN A 158 -6.58 -19.33 0.08
CA GLN A 158 -7.83 -20.02 0.38
C GLN A 158 -8.28 -19.78 1.83
N GLU A 159 -9.56 -19.48 2.03
CA GLU A 159 -10.12 -19.23 3.36
C GLU A 159 -9.98 -20.44 4.30
N GLY A 160 -9.72 -20.18 5.58
CA GLY A 160 -9.43 -21.20 6.59
C GLY A 160 -8.06 -21.86 6.46
N THR A 161 -7.19 -21.38 5.57
CA THR A 161 -5.83 -21.90 5.39
C THR A 161 -4.79 -20.97 5.99
N THR A 162 -3.86 -21.54 6.75
CA THR A 162 -2.67 -20.84 7.27
C THR A 162 -1.49 -21.07 6.33
N TYR A 163 -0.93 -19.98 5.84
CA TYR A 163 0.27 -19.96 5.00
C TYR A 163 1.48 -19.46 5.80
N ARG A 164 2.68 -19.88 5.40
CA ARG A 164 3.94 -19.32 5.89
C ARG A 164 4.59 -18.51 4.79
N TRP A 165 5.15 -17.35 5.11
CA TRP A 165 5.92 -16.56 4.15
C TRP A 165 7.33 -16.24 4.62
N ARG A 166 8.21 -16.03 3.64
CA ARG A 166 9.62 -15.70 3.82
C ARG A 166 10.16 -14.88 2.67
N VAL A 167 11.19 -14.10 2.95
CA VAL A 167 11.89 -13.27 1.97
C VAL A 167 13.37 -13.68 1.95
N VAL A 168 13.91 -13.72 0.73
CA VAL A 168 15.34 -13.82 0.45
C VAL A 168 15.72 -12.52 -0.24
N ILE A 169 16.62 -11.74 0.34
CA ILE A 169 17.21 -10.55 -0.31
C ILE A 169 18.61 -10.93 -0.79
N ASN A 170 18.89 -10.70 -2.07
CA ASN A 170 20.23 -10.73 -2.64
C ASN A 170 20.75 -9.30 -2.65
N CYS A 171 21.90 -9.05 -2.02
CA CYS A 171 22.55 -7.75 -2.01
C CYS A 171 23.93 -7.82 -2.68
N SER A 172 24.41 -6.69 -3.19
CA SER A 172 25.81 -6.54 -3.54
C SER A 172 26.57 -5.90 -2.37
N ALA A 173 27.74 -6.44 -2.04
CA ALA A 173 28.68 -5.83 -1.11
C ALA A 173 30.04 -5.75 -1.80
N GLU A 174 30.66 -4.57 -1.78
CA GLU A 174 31.81 -4.22 -2.63
C GLU A 174 32.89 -5.33 -2.66
N GLY A 175 33.01 -6.01 -3.81
CA GLY A 175 34.12 -6.90 -4.12
C GLY A 175 34.11 -8.31 -3.52
N THR A 176 32.98 -8.82 -3.00
CA THR A 176 32.89 -10.22 -2.49
C THR A 176 31.68 -11.01 -3.04
N GLU A 177 31.63 -12.30 -2.71
CA GLU A 177 30.66 -13.31 -3.23
C GLU A 177 29.18 -12.94 -2.98
N GLU A 178 28.28 -13.64 -3.70
CA GLU A 178 26.81 -13.52 -3.59
C GLU A 178 26.35 -13.45 -2.12
N SER A 179 25.98 -12.24 -1.70
CA SER A 179 25.59 -11.96 -0.32
C SER A 179 24.06 -11.98 -0.23
N THR A 180 23.52 -12.64 0.80
CA THR A 180 22.08 -12.89 0.93
C THR A 180 21.58 -12.76 2.36
N ILE A 181 20.42 -12.13 2.56
CA ILE A 181 19.68 -12.12 3.81
C ILE A 181 18.44 -13.00 3.65
N VAL A 182 18.21 -13.93 4.58
CA VAL A 182 17.00 -14.77 4.59
C VAL A 182 16.26 -14.61 5.90
N PHE A 183 14.99 -14.19 5.87
CA PHE A 183 14.14 -14.05 7.05
C PHE A 183 12.70 -14.51 6.78
N SER A 184 11.94 -14.79 7.85
CA SER A 184 10.52 -15.18 7.73
C SER A 184 9.62 -14.30 8.58
N GLY A 185 8.59 -13.71 7.97
CA GLY A 185 7.49 -13.05 8.68
C GLY A 185 6.57 -14.02 9.42
N GLY A 186 6.73 -15.32 9.17
CA GLY A 186 6.03 -16.39 9.84
C GLY A 186 4.68 -16.68 9.18
N GLU A 187 3.63 -16.83 9.99
CA GLU A 187 2.36 -17.40 9.53
C GLU A 187 1.21 -16.39 9.46
N ILE A 188 0.43 -16.52 8.38
CA ILE A 188 -0.71 -15.68 8.03
C ILE A 188 -1.91 -16.58 7.67
N GLU A 189 -3.08 -16.34 8.26
CA GLU A 189 -4.31 -17.11 8.06
C GLU A 189 -5.33 -16.28 7.28
N ARG A 190 -5.80 -16.83 6.16
CA ARG A 190 -6.84 -16.21 5.32
C ARG A 190 -8.22 -16.47 5.94
N VAL A 191 -8.93 -15.41 6.32
CA VAL A 191 -10.26 -15.46 6.95
C VAL A 191 -11.29 -14.68 6.13
N ALA A 192 -12.52 -15.18 6.05
CA ALA A 192 -13.57 -14.59 5.21
C ALA A 192 -13.71 -13.06 5.39
N ASP A 193 -13.78 -12.33 4.27
CA ASP A 193 -14.04 -10.89 4.28
C ASP A 193 -15.55 -10.61 4.37
N ILE A 194 -15.92 -9.36 4.64
CA ILE A 194 -17.32 -8.91 4.61
C ILE A 194 -17.60 -7.95 3.46
N GLU A 195 -18.80 -8.09 2.89
CA GLU A 195 -19.40 -7.06 2.03
C GLU A 195 -19.84 -5.87 2.90
N GLY A 196 -19.57 -4.64 2.43
CA GLY A 196 -19.97 -3.43 3.14
C GLY A 196 -19.30 -2.16 2.63
N THR A 197 -19.63 -1.04 3.27
CA THR A 197 -18.88 0.22 3.13
C THR A 197 -17.44 0.08 3.63
N ARG A 198 -16.59 1.03 3.24
CA ARG A 198 -15.19 1.12 3.71
C ARG A 198 -15.15 1.21 5.24
N GLU A 199 -16.07 1.98 5.82
CA GLU A 199 -16.24 2.15 7.25
C GLU A 199 -16.64 0.85 7.97
N GLU A 200 -17.54 0.06 7.40
CA GLU A 200 -18.00 -1.22 7.99
C GLU A 200 -16.88 -2.27 7.93
N ARG A 201 -16.17 -2.38 6.81
CA ARG A 201 -15.03 -3.30 6.63
C ARG A 201 -13.89 -2.96 7.59
N LEU A 202 -13.51 -1.68 7.73
CA LEU A 202 -12.52 -1.23 8.71
C LEU A 202 -12.93 -1.58 10.16
N ASP A 203 -14.19 -1.33 10.52
CA ASP A 203 -14.68 -1.62 11.87
C ASP A 203 -14.72 -3.11 12.19
N TYR A 204 -14.93 -3.96 11.18
CA TYR A 204 -14.82 -5.41 11.25
C TYR A 204 -13.37 -5.87 11.41
N TYR A 205 -12.43 -5.35 10.61
CA TYR A 205 -11.00 -5.69 10.72
C TYR A 205 -10.42 -5.38 12.10
N LEU A 206 -10.75 -4.20 12.64
CA LEU A 206 -10.35 -3.81 14.00
C LEU A 206 -10.98 -4.70 15.09
N GLN A 207 -12.22 -5.19 14.88
CA GLN A 207 -12.92 -6.03 15.85
C GLN A 207 -12.37 -7.47 15.88
N GLU A 208 -12.18 -8.08 14.71
CA GLU A 208 -11.74 -9.47 14.58
C GLU A 208 -10.20 -9.62 14.66
N GLY A 209 -9.46 -8.51 14.80
CA GLY A 209 -8.01 -8.51 14.91
C GLY A 209 -7.30 -8.76 13.58
N ILE A 210 -7.94 -8.39 12.47
CA ILE A 210 -7.42 -8.52 11.12
C ILE A 210 -6.46 -7.36 10.83
N TRP A 211 -5.25 -7.56 11.34
CA TRP A 211 -4.18 -6.56 11.32
C TRP A 211 -3.68 -6.26 9.90
N GLN A 212 -3.60 -7.27 9.02
CA GLN A 212 -3.02 -7.13 7.68
C GLN A 212 -3.69 -6.01 6.88
N GLU A 213 -5.01 -6.02 6.74
CA GLU A 213 -5.75 -5.00 6.01
C GLU A 213 -5.72 -3.63 6.69
N THR A 214 -5.55 -3.57 8.01
CA THR A 214 -5.38 -2.27 8.71
C THR A 214 -3.99 -1.68 8.42
N ALA A 215 -2.96 -2.53 8.42
CA ALA A 215 -1.58 -2.14 8.17
C ALA A 215 -1.34 -1.73 6.72
N GLU A 216 -1.86 -2.52 5.78
CA GLU A 216 -1.82 -2.25 4.34
C GLU A 216 -2.47 -0.90 4.01
N LEU A 217 -3.66 -0.64 4.58
CA LEU A 217 -4.42 0.57 4.29
C LEU A 217 -3.78 1.86 4.84
N ILE A 218 -3.19 1.81 6.04
CA ILE A 218 -2.43 2.94 6.59
C ILE A 218 -1.10 3.10 5.85
N ALA A 219 -0.48 2.01 5.42
CA ALA A 219 0.77 2.04 4.65
C ALA A 219 0.58 2.68 3.27
N GLU A 220 -0.47 2.31 2.53
CA GLU A 220 -0.85 2.93 1.25
C GLU A 220 -1.06 4.44 1.42
N TYR A 221 -1.87 4.87 2.39
CA TYR A 221 -2.10 6.30 2.63
C TYR A 221 -0.85 7.08 3.01
N ARG A 222 0.01 6.51 3.86
CA ARG A 222 1.25 7.16 4.28
C ARG A 222 2.29 7.22 3.16
N TYR A 223 2.24 6.31 2.19
CA TYR A 223 3.07 6.34 0.99
C TYR A 223 2.56 7.37 -0.03
N ASP A 224 1.24 7.43 -0.26
CA ASP A 224 0.63 8.34 -1.24
C ASP A 224 0.61 9.81 -0.76
N ASP A 225 0.35 10.07 0.53
CA ASP A 225 0.38 11.41 1.15
C ASP A 225 1.10 11.38 2.53
N PRO A 226 2.44 11.48 2.54
CA PRO A 226 3.23 11.56 3.77
C PRO A 226 2.94 12.85 4.54
N SER A 227 2.27 12.74 5.69
CA SER A 227 1.82 13.87 6.51
C SER A 227 1.91 13.55 8.00
N ALA A 228 1.79 14.57 8.85
CA ALA A 228 1.80 14.39 10.30
C ALA A 228 0.64 13.50 10.80
N ASP A 229 -0.50 13.50 10.11
CA ASP A 229 -1.66 12.67 10.45
C ASP A 229 -1.40 11.20 10.07
N THR A 230 -0.84 10.94 8.88
CA THR A 230 -0.49 9.56 8.44
C THR A 230 0.70 8.97 9.20
N ASP A 231 1.66 9.81 9.62
CA ASP A 231 2.73 9.43 10.56
C ASP A 231 2.16 9.08 11.95
N GLU A 232 1.20 9.86 12.46
CA GLU A 232 0.56 9.59 13.76
C GLU A 232 -0.24 8.28 13.73
N ASP A 233 -1.01 8.02 12.67
CA ASP A 233 -1.74 6.76 12.44
C ASP A 233 -0.81 5.54 12.43
N TRP A 234 0.28 5.63 11.66
CA TRP A 234 1.26 4.56 11.55
C TRP A 234 1.94 4.28 12.90
N ALA A 235 2.34 5.33 13.62
CA ALA A 235 2.96 5.19 14.95
C ALA A 235 2.01 4.52 15.96
N ILE A 236 0.72 4.90 15.97
CA ILE A 236 -0.31 4.25 16.80
C ILE A 236 -0.40 2.76 16.47
N LEU A 237 -0.47 2.41 15.18
CA LEU A 237 -0.57 1.01 14.75
C LEU A 237 0.66 0.22 15.21
N MET A 238 1.88 0.74 15.01
CA MET A 238 3.12 0.05 15.39
C MET A 238 3.22 -0.18 16.91
N GLU A 239 2.84 0.79 17.73
CA GLU A 239 2.75 0.66 19.19
C GLU A 239 1.71 -0.41 19.59
N ALA A 240 0.48 -0.31 19.07
CA ALA A 240 -0.60 -1.27 19.31
C ALA A 240 -0.27 -2.71 18.86
N SER A 241 0.71 -2.84 17.96
CA SER A 241 1.17 -4.08 17.36
C SER A 241 2.45 -4.64 17.99
N GLY A 242 2.92 -4.05 19.10
CA GLY A 242 4.13 -4.49 19.80
C GLY A 242 5.42 -4.36 18.96
N ILE A 243 5.43 -3.47 17.96
CA ILE A 243 6.56 -3.25 17.05
C ILE A 243 6.93 -1.75 16.91
N PRO A 244 7.03 -0.98 18.01
CA PRO A 244 7.25 0.47 17.97
C PRO A 244 8.57 0.88 17.28
N GLN A 245 9.54 -0.04 17.15
CA GLN A 245 10.79 0.21 16.42
C GLN A 245 10.60 0.55 14.93
N PHE A 246 9.39 0.34 14.36
CA PHE A 246 9.06 0.71 12.98
C PHE A 246 8.19 1.97 12.87
N ALA A 247 7.87 2.65 13.97
CA ALA A 247 6.97 3.81 14.00
C ALA A 247 7.53 5.02 13.21
N GLU A 248 8.83 5.26 13.27
CA GLU A 248 9.48 6.38 12.57
C GLU A 248 10.03 5.99 11.19
N THR A 249 10.05 4.70 10.84
CA THR A 249 10.61 4.24 9.56
C THR A 249 9.72 4.71 8.40
N PRO A 250 10.26 5.36 7.35
CA PRO A 250 9.49 5.77 6.18
C PRO A 250 9.04 4.56 5.36
N ILE A 251 7.90 4.66 4.69
CA ILE A 251 7.51 3.72 3.63
C ILE A 251 8.07 4.28 2.32
N ILE A 252 8.92 3.51 1.65
CA ILE A 252 9.73 3.98 0.51
C ILE A 252 9.28 3.38 -0.82
N GLU A 253 8.56 2.27 -0.81
CA GLU A 253 8.06 1.60 -2.02
C GLU A 253 6.82 0.76 -1.71
N MET A 254 5.81 0.85 -2.58
CA MET A 254 4.68 -0.09 -2.64
C MET A 254 4.72 -0.76 -4.03
N THR A 255 5.14 -2.02 -4.07
CA THR A 255 5.61 -2.69 -5.29
C THR A 255 4.88 -4.00 -5.56
N ASN A 256 4.66 -4.32 -6.83
CA ASN A 256 4.02 -5.57 -7.22
C ASN A 256 5.08 -6.67 -7.43
N GLY A 257 4.95 -7.78 -6.71
CA GLY A 257 5.86 -8.92 -6.85
C GLY A 257 5.71 -9.57 -8.24
N ARG A 258 6.77 -9.51 -9.06
CA ARG A 258 6.81 -10.11 -10.39
C ARG A 258 6.88 -11.63 -10.28
N LEU A 259 5.86 -12.35 -10.76
CA LEU A 259 5.84 -13.81 -10.76
C LEU A 259 7.11 -14.37 -11.40
N SER A 260 7.82 -15.24 -10.67
CA SER A 260 9.01 -15.89 -11.21
C SER A 260 8.62 -17.08 -12.07
N GLU A 261 9.20 -17.20 -13.26
CA GLU A 261 9.22 -18.46 -13.99
C GLU A 261 10.10 -19.48 -13.22
N ASP A 262 9.67 -20.75 -13.19
CA ASP A 262 10.34 -21.88 -12.50
C ASP A 262 11.21 -22.71 -13.47
#